data_AF-A0A7Y0GAF6-F1
#
_entry.id   AF-A0A7Y0GAF6-F1
#
_cell.length_a   1.000
_cell.length_b   1.000
_cell.length_c   1.000
_cell.angle_alpha   90.00
_cell.angle_beta   90.00
_cell.angle_gamma   90.00
#
_symmetry.space_group_name_H-M   'P 1'
#
loop_
_entity.id
_entity.type
_entity.pdbx_description
1 polymer ?
#
loop_
_entity_poly.entity_id
_entity_poly.type
_entity_poly.pdbx_seq_one_letter_code
_entity_poly.pdbx_strand_id
1 'polypeptide(L)'
;MKRTARPLAAKSTGLRAATEGSATIEFALIGPIFILMMMAVFQFSVVMQSYNALGSAAADVQRQVVTQSQAGNVLTSSQMRDIAIARASSAPYFLNSASLTVTAALASPQRITGASEYTLTMSYDAPIFVWITPLSFTTTYTRSIFVKA
;
A
#
# COMPACT_ATOMS: atom_id res chain seq x y z
N MET A 1 73.94 -30.76 -21.26
CA MET A 1 72.47 -30.64 -21.23
C MET A 1 72.00 -30.70 -19.78
N LYS A 2 71.72 -29.57 -19.13
CA LYS A 2 71.16 -29.50 -17.75
C LYS A 2 70.07 -28.43 -17.73
N ARG A 3 68.81 -28.83 -17.61
CA ARG A 3 67.67 -27.93 -17.39
C ARG A 3 67.50 -27.76 -15.89
N THR A 4 67.75 -26.56 -15.38
CA THR A 4 67.50 -26.15 -14.01
C THR A 4 66.02 -25.87 -13.80
N ALA A 5 65.35 -26.67 -12.97
CA ALA A 5 63.98 -26.43 -12.54
C ALA A 5 63.94 -25.22 -11.59
N ARG A 6 63.11 -24.21 -11.92
CA ARG A 6 62.85 -23.06 -11.04
C ARG A 6 61.75 -23.42 -10.02
N PRO A 7 61.91 -23.11 -8.73
CA PRO A 7 60.90 -23.42 -7.73
C PRO A 7 59.68 -22.50 -7.89
N LEU A 8 58.49 -23.11 -8.04
CA LEU A 8 57.17 -22.45 -8.10
C LEU A 8 56.67 -21.98 -6.71
N ALA A 9 57.51 -22.06 -5.67
CA ALA A 9 57.11 -21.90 -4.28
C ALA A 9 56.82 -20.44 -3.85
N ALA A 10 57.17 -19.44 -4.66
CA ALA A 10 57.04 -18.03 -4.28
C ALA A 10 55.65 -17.40 -4.56
N LYS A 11 54.73 -18.13 -5.22
CA LYS A 11 53.46 -17.55 -5.72
C LYS A 11 52.22 -17.84 -4.86
N SER A 12 52.34 -18.63 -3.79
CA SER A 12 51.21 -18.98 -2.91
C SER A 12 50.98 -17.99 -1.76
N THR A 13 51.98 -17.20 -1.38
CA THR A 13 51.89 -16.27 -0.25
C THR A 13 51.04 -15.03 -0.55
N GLY A 14 50.89 -14.66 -1.84
CA GLY A 14 50.12 -13.48 -2.27
C GLY A 14 48.60 -13.66 -2.26
N LEU A 15 48.10 -14.90 -2.30
CA LEU A 15 46.66 -15.18 -2.29
C LEU A 15 46.00 -14.92 -0.92
N ARG A 16 46.77 -15.04 0.18
CA ARG A 16 46.28 -14.78 1.54
C ARG A 16 46.26 -13.30 1.92
N ALA A 17 46.98 -12.45 1.20
CA ALA A 17 47.07 -11.01 1.43
C ALA A 17 46.29 -10.18 0.41
N ALA A 18 45.61 -10.83 -0.55
CA ALA A 18 44.83 -10.17 -1.58
C ALA A 18 43.52 -9.61 -0.99
N THR A 19 43.52 -8.33 -0.63
CA THR A 19 42.34 -7.58 -0.13
C THR A 19 41.49 -6.98 -1.25
N GLU A 20 41.98 -6.99 -2.49
CA GLU A 20 41.37 -6.31 -3.66
C GLU A 20 39.98 -6.86 -4.04
N GLY A 21 39.58 -8.04 -3.53
CA GLY A 21 38.25 -8.63 -3.76
C GLY A 21 37.29 -8.63 -2.56
N SER A 22 37.73 -8.20 -1.38
CA SER A 22 36.92 -8.27 -0.15
C SER A 22 35.66 -7.40 -0.26
N ALA A 23 35.80 -6.19 -0.79
CA ALA A 23 34.69 -5.26 -0.96
C ALA A 23 33.58 -5.83 -1.88
N THR A 24 33.95 -6.57 -2.93
CA THR A 24 32.98 -7.21 -3.83
C THR A 24 32.18 -8.30 -3.10
N ILE A 25 32.84 -9.07 -2.23
CA ILE A 25 32.18 -10.13 -1.44
C ILE A 25 31.26 -9.52 -0.37
N GLU A 26 31.73 -8.49 0.33
CA GLU A 26 30.94 -7.76 1.33
C GLU A 26 29.70 -7.11 0.69
N PHE A 27 29.86 -6.50 -0.49
CA PHE A 27 28.74 -5.95 -1.24
C PHE A 27 27.79 -7.05 -1.75
N ALA A 28 28.30 -8.19 -2.21
CA ALA A 28 27.45 -9.31 -2.63
C ALA A 28 26.62 -9.88 -1.46
N LEU A 29 27.13 -9.79 -0.23
CA LEU A 29 26.42 -10.24 0.96
C LEU A 29 25.37 -9.22 1.44
N ILE A 30 25.74 -7.93 1.51
CA ILE A 30 24.90 -6.88 2.12
C ILE A 30 24.00 -6.17 1.09
N GLY A 31 24.51 -5.95 -0.12
CA GLY A 31 23.84 -5.20 -1.18
C GLY A 31 22.41 -5.69 -1.48
N PRO A 32 22.17 -7.00 -1.66
CA PRO A 32 20.82 -7.51 -1.91
C PRO A 32 19.84 -7.22 -0.75
N ILE A 33 20.30 -7.38 0.50
CA ILE A 33 19.48 -7.12 1.70
C ILE A 33 19.17 -5.62 1.80
N PHE A 34 20.16 -4.77 1.53
CA PHE A 34 19.97 -3.33 1.53
C PHE A 34 18.93 -2.88 0.50
N ILE A 35 19.00 -3.38 -0.73
CA ILE A 35 18.01 -3.09 -1.78
C ILE A 35 16.61 -3.57 -1.35
N LEU A 36 16.51 -4.78 -0.78
CA LEU A 36 15.25 -5.31 -0.28
C LEU A 36 14.65 -4.42 0.82
N MET A 37 15.46 -3.94 1.76
CA MET A 37 15.01 -3.01 2.81
C MET A 37 14.54 -1.69 2.21
N MET A 38 15.25 -1.14 1.23
CA MET A 38 14.83 0.09 0.54
C MET A 38 13.49 -0.08 -0.17
N MET A 39 13.29 -1.22 -0.86
CA MET A 39 12.02 -1.57 -1.49
C MET A 39 10.88 -1.74 -0.47
N ALA A 40 11.17 -2.30 0.71
CA ALA A 40 10.17 -2.43 1.77
C ALA A 40 9.69 -1.07 2.29
N VAL A 41 10.60 -0.10 2.46
CA VAL A 41 10.23 1.28 2.84
C VAL A 41 9.38 1.96 1.76
N PHE A 42 9.73 1.78 0.50
CA PHE A 42 8.93 2.29 -0.61
C PHE A 42 7.53 1.66 -0.64
N GLN A 43 7.45 0.34 -0.49
CA GLN A 43 6.17 -0.39 -0.42
C GLN A 43 5.29 0.14 0.72
N PHE A 44 5.87 0.33 1.91
CA PHE A 44 5.14 0.86 3.06
C PHE A 44 4.59 2.27 2.80
N SER A 45 5.37 3.11 2.10
CA SER A 45 4.93 4.47 1.74
C SER A 45 3.69 4.45 0.85
N VAL A 46 3.62 3.53 -0.11
CA VAL A 46 2.45 3.36 -1.00
C VAL A 46 1.22 2.88 -0.22
N VAL A 47 1.40 1.94 0.72
CA VAL A 47 0.31 1.46 1.59
C VAL A 47 -0.22 2.58 2.48
N MET A 48 0.66 3.42 3.03
CA MET A 48 0.24 4.56 3.85
C MET A 48 -0.43 5.66 3.03
N GLN A 49 0.04 5.90 1.80
CA GLN A 49 -0.62 6.83 0.89
C GLN A 49 -2.04 6.37 0.57
N SER A 50 -2.24 5.07 0.26
CA SER A 50 -3.57 4.54 -0.05
C SER A 50 -4.51 4.60 1.15
N TYR A 51 -4.03 4.32 2.36
CA TYR A 51 -4.83 4.47 3.58
C TYR A 51 -5.31 5.92 3.79
N ASN A 52 -4.42 6.90 3.62
CA ASN A 52 -4.78 8.31 3.73
C ASN A 52 -5.75 8.75 2.62
N ALA A 53 -5.58 8.23 1.41
CA ALA A 53 -6.48 8.47 0.29
C ALA A 53 -7.89 7.92 0.57
N LEU A 54 -8.00 6.71 1.12
CA LEU A 54 -9.29 6.16 1.56
C LEU A 54 -9.96 7.05 2.61
N GLY A 55 -9.22 7.48 3.63
CA GLY A 55 -9.76 8.34 4.68
C GLY A 55 -10.28 9.68 4.15
N SER A 56 -9.53 10.29 3.23
CA SER A 56 -9.89 11.56 2.60
C SER A 56 -11.07 11.41 1.64
N ALA A 57 -11.07 10.37 0.79
CA ALA A 57 -12.18 10.06 -0.10
C ALA A 57 -13.47 9.78 0.66
N ALA A 58 -13.40 9.01 1.76
CA ALA A 58 -14.55 8.73 2.61
C ALA A 58 -15.13 10.02 3.25
N ALA A 59 -14.27 10.97 3.61
CA ALA A 59 -14.70 12.27 4.14
C ALA A 59 -15.44 13.11 3.07
N ASP A 60 -14.95 13.13 1.84
CA ASP A 60 -15.60 13.83 0.74
C ASP A 60 -16.95 13.21 0.38
N VAL A 61 -17.02 11.88 0.36
CA VAL A 61 -18.27 11.13 0.15
C VAL A 61 -19.27 11.48 1.24
N GLN A 62 -18.86 11.43 2.51
CA GLN A 62 -19.73 11.82 3.63
C GLN A 62 -20.27 13.23 3.43
N ARG A 63 -19.42 14.20 3.10
CA ARG A 63 -19.84 15.59 2.87
C ARG A 63 -20.89 15.67 1.76
N GLN A 64 -20.66 14.96 0.66
CA GLN A 64 -21.58 14.93 -0.48
C GLN A 64 -22.91 14.27 -0.12
N VAL A 65 -22.89 13.13 0.56
CA VAL A 65 -24.10 12.40 1.00
C VAL A 65 -24.93 13.24 1.96
N VAL A 66 -24.29 13.86 2.95
CA VAL A 66 -24.94 14.74 3.92
C VAL A 66 -25.56 15.97 3.24
N THR A 67 -24.88 16.53 2.23
CA THR A 67 -25.41 17.67 1.46
C THR A 67 -26.63 17.26 0.64
N GLN A 68 -26.59 16.09 -0.02
CA GLN A 68 -27.73 15.59 -0.80
C GLN A 68 -28.93 15.27 0.09
N SER A 69 -28.71 14.67 1.27
CA SER A 69 -29.76 14.42 2.25
C SER A 69 -30.42 15.72 2.72
N GLN A 70 -29.65 16.79 2.97
CA GLN A 70 -30.20 18.10 3.34
C GLN A 70 -31.02 18.74 2.22
N ALA A 71 -30.70 18.47 0.96
CA ALA A 71 -31.48 18.89 -0.20
C ALA A 71 -32.72 18.02 -0.45
N GLY A 72 -33.01 17.03 0.42
CA GLY A 72 -34.16 16.13 0.30
C GLY A 72 -33.90 14.88 -0.55
N ASN A 73 -32.67 14.68 -1.05
CA ASN A 73 -32.29 13.49 -1.81
C ASN A 73 -31.61 12.45 -0.90
N VAL A 74 -32.36 11.43 -0.49
CA VAL A 74 -31.83 10.32 0.32
C VAL A 74 -31.23 9.27 -0.62
N LEU A 75 -29.91 9.16 -0.58
CA LEU A 75 -29.19 8.19 -1.39
C LEU A 75 -29.37 6.77 -0.84
N THR A 76 -29.49 5.80 -1.74
CA THR A 76 -29.46 4.38 -1.38
C THR A 76 -28.04 3.92 -1.07
N SER A 77 -27.90 2.77 -0.39
CA SER A 77 -26.62 2.10 -0.17
C SER A 77 -25.82 1.87 -1.46
N SER A 78 -26.48 1.49 -2.56
CA SER A 78 -25.79 1.29 -3.84
C SER A 78 -25.29 2.61 -4.42
N GLN A 79 -26.10 3.67 -4.37
CA GLN A 79 -25.68 5.00 -4.84
C GLN A 79 -24.50 5.55 -4.03
N MET A 80 -24.52 5.38 -2.69
CA MET A 80 -23.39 5.78 -1.84
C MET A 80 -22.12 5.02 -2.18
N ARG A 81 -22.22 3.71 -2.41
CA ARG A 81 -21.09 2.90 -2.86
C ARG A 81 -20.54 3.39 -4.19
N ASP A 82 -21.41 3.63 -5.17
CA ASP A 82 -20.98 4.01 -6.52
C ASP A 82 -20.33 5.41 -6.52
N ILE A 83 -20.88 6.35 -5.74
CA ILE A 83 -20.25 7.66 -5.50
C ILE A 83 -18.88 7.50 -4.84
N ALA A 84 -18.76 6.61 -3.86
CA ALA A 84 -17.49 6.37 -3.18
C ALA A 84 -16.43 5.75 -4.10
N ILE A 85 -16.81 4.79 -4.94
CA ILE A 85 -15.90 4.23 -5.95
C ILE A 85 -15.47 5.32 -6.93
N ALA A 86 -16.42 6.12 -7.45
CA ALA A 86 -16.12 7.21 -8.37
C ALA A 86 -15.20 8.27 -7.75
N ARG A 87 -15.46 8.67 -6.49
CA ARG A 87 -14.63 9.64 -5.77
C ARG A 87 -13.22 9.10 -5.50
N ALA A 88 -13.10 7.87 -5.04
CA ALA A 88 -11.82 7.24 -4.71
C ALA A 88 -10.92 7.01 -5.93
N SER A 89 -11.53 6.70 -7.08
CA SER A 89 -10.80 6.40 -8.34
C SER A 89 -10.49 7.61 -9.21
N SER A 90 -11.08 8.77 -8.91
CA SER A 90 -10.83 10.03 -9.63
C SER A 90 -9.86 10.93 -8.87
N ALA A 91 -9.52 12.07 -9.50
CA ALA A 91 -8.71 13.09 -8.85
C ALA A 91 -9.38 13.58 -7.54
N PRO A 92 -8.61 13.77 -6.45
CA PRO A 92 -7.14 13.70 -6.36
C PRO A 92 -6.57 12.34 -5.91
N TYR A 93 -7.41 11.31 -5.72
CA TYR A 93 -7.03 10.09 -5.01
C TYR A 93 -6.50 8.95 -5.91
N PHE A 94 -6.99 8.86 -7.15
CA PHE A 94 -6.48 7.94 -8.19
C PHE A 94 -6.33 6.47 -7.75
N LEU A 95 -7.17 5.99 -6.83
CA LEU A 95 -7.14 4.58 -6.42
C LEU A 95 -7.65 3.69 -7.56
N ASN A 96 -6.98 2.57 -7.82
CA ASN A 96 -7.45 1.61 -8.81
C ASN A 96 -8.79 1.01 -8.38
N SER A 97 -9.84 1.24 -9.16
CA SER A 97 -11.18 0.74 -8.86
C SER A 97 -11.26 -0.79 -8.84
N ALA A 98 -10.41 -1.49 -9.61
CA ALA A 98 -10.37 -2.95 -9.63
C ALA A 98 -9.82 -3.55 -8.32
N SER A 99 -9.02 -2.78 -7.57
CA SER A 99 -8.44 -3.17 -6.28
C SER A 99 -9.20 -2.57 -5.10
N LEU A 100 -10.30 -1.88 -5.36
CA LEU A 100 -11.10 -1.19 -4.36
C LEU A 100 -12.41 -1.94 -4.10
N THR A 101 -12.66 -2.27 -2.85
CA THR A 101 -13.95 -2.82 -2.38
C THR A 101 -14.63 -1.78 -1.50
N VAL A 102 -15.86 -1.40 -1.83
CA VAL A 102 -16.64 -0.45 -1.04
C VAL A 102 -17.98 -1.06 -0.64
N THR A 103 -18.35 -0.88 0.62
CA THR A 103 -19.67 -1.22 1.14
C THR A 103 -20.26 -0.02 1.89
N ALA A 104 -21.53 0.27 1.62
CA ALA A 104 -22.30 1.25 2.37
C ALA A 104 -23.56 0.54 2.89
N ALA A 105 -23.66 0.36 4.20
CA ALA A 105 -24.75 -0.38 4.84
C ALA A 105 -25.45 0.50 5.86
N LEU A 106 -26.77 0.36 5.98
CA LEU A 106 -27.50 0.99 7.07
C LEU A 106 -27.00 0.37 8.39
N ALA A 107 -26.61 1.21 9.33
CA ALA A 107 -26.14 0.75 10.63
C ALA A 107 -27.28 0.11 11.42
N SER A 108 -26.97 -0.91 12.20
CA SER A 108 -27.89 -1.51 13.16
C SER A 108 -27.12 -1.84 14.43
N PRO A 109 -27.44 -1.23 15.59
CA PRO A 109 -28.54 -0.30 15.84
C PRO A 109 -28.31 1.12 15.30
N GLN A 110 -29.39 1.90 15.19
CA GLN A 110 -29.34 3.32 14.89
C GLN A 110 -29.03 4.11 16.18
N ARG A 111 -28.00 4.96 16.14
CA ARG A 111 -27.53 5.68 17.35
C ARG A 111 -28.27 6.98 17.63
N ILE A 112 -28.92 7.58 16.63
CA ILE A 112 -29.57 8.89 16.73
C ILE A 112 -31.02 8.76 16.27
N THR A 113 -31.96 9.11 17.14
CA THR A 113 -33.39 9.18 16.77
C THR A 113 -33.63 10.31 15.78
N GLY A 114 -34.34 10.02 14.69
CA GLY A 114 -34.64 11.00 13.63
C GLY A 114 -33.51 11.19 12.59
N ALA A 115 -32.46 10.37 12.65
CA ALA A 115 -31.44 10.28 11.61
C ALA A 115 -31.24 8.82 11.19
N SER A 116 -30.88 8.61 9.93
CA SER A 116 -30.40 7.32 9.44
C SER A 116 -28.88 7.32 9.39
N GLU A 117 -28.28 6.37 10.08
CA GLU A 117 -26.84 6.13 10.09
C GLU A 117 -26.49 5.05 9.06
N TYR A 118 -25.52 5.35 8.21
CA TYR A 118 -24.88 4.44 7.29
C TYR A 118 -23.41 4.25 7.66
N THR A 119 -22.93 3.01 7.61
CA THR A 119 -21.52 2.68 7.73
C THR A 119 -20.92 2.51 6.34
N LEU A 120 -19.99 3.41 5.99
CA LEU A 120 -19.17 3.32 4.79
C LEU A 120 -17.87 2.61 5.14
N THR A 121 -17.61 1.46 4.51
CA THR A 121 -16.35 0.73 4.62
C THR A 121 -15.69 0.69 3.25
N MET A 122 -14.43 1.10 3.18
CA MET A 122 -13.62 1.08 1.98
C MET A 122 -12.36 0.27 2.26
N SER A 123 -12.12 -0.75 1.44
CA SER A 123 -10.94 -1.61 1.50
C SER A 123 -10.19 -1.51 0.18
N TYR A 124 -8.87 -1.38 0.26
CA TYR A 124 -8.01 -1.26 -0.92
C TYR A 124 -6.84 -2.22 -0.82
N ASP A 125 -6.61 -2.98 -1.87
CA ASP A 125 -5.44 -3.83 -2.03
C ASP A 125 -4.33 -3.06 -2.75
N ALA A 126 -3.28 -2.70 -2.01
CA ALA A 126 -2.20 -1.88 -2.56
C ALA A 126 -1.31 -2.69 -3.51
N PRO A 127 -0.86 -2.10 -4.64
CA PRO A 127 0.01 -2.79 -5.57
C PRO A 127 1.35 -3.14 -4.92
N ILE A 128 1.92 -4.27 -5.32
CA ILE A 128 3.16 -4.80 -4.75
C ILE A 128 4.28 -4.68 -5.77
N PHE A 129 5.39 -4.12 -5.32
CA PHE A 129 6.60 -3.99 -6.14
C PHE A 129 7.67 -5.03 -5.78
N VAL A 130 7.51 -5.70 -4.64
CA VAL A 130 8.43 -6.73 -4.15
C VAL A 130 7.96 -8.11 -4.65
N TRP A 131 8.54 -8.58 -5.75
CA TRP A 131 8.15 -9.82 -6.44
C TRP A 131 8.55 -11.11 -5.70
N ILE A 132 9.38 -11.01 -4.68
CA ILE A 132 9.96 -12.16 -3.96
C ILE A 132 9.06 -12.74 -2.86
N THR A 133 7.88 -12.16 -2.60
CA THR A 133 6.98 -12.63 -1.55
C THR A 133 5.51 -12.56 -1.98
N PRO A 134 4.68 -13.58 -1.67
CA PRO A 134 3.23 -13.55 -1.93
C PRO A 134 2.48 -12.77 -0.84
N LEU A 135 2.96 -11.57 -0.51
CA LEU A 135 2.26 -10.71 0.44
C LEU A 135 1.04 -10.09 -0.23
N SER A 136 0.06 -9.66 0.55
CA SER A 136 -1.00 -8.74 0.13
C SER A 136 -1.12 -7.66 1.19
N PHE A 137 -1.32 -6.41 0.74
CA PHE A 137 -1.42 -5.27 1.65
C PHE A 137 -2.79 -4.64 1.49
N THR A 138 -3.78 -5.32 2.06
CA THR A 138 -5.14 -4.78 2.15
C THR A 138 -5.23 -3.82 3.32
N THR A 139 -5.58 -2.56 3.04
CA THR A 139 -5.90 -1.56 4.05
C THR A 139 -7.39 -1.27 4.05
N THR A 140 -7.98 -1.06 5.22
CA THR A 140 -9.42 -0.83 5.38
C THR A 140 -9.67 0.41 6.21
N TYR A 141 -10.58 1.26 5.73
CA TYR A 141 -11.04 2.46 6.42
C TYR A 141 -12.57 2.43 6.53
N THR A 142 -13.07 2.72 7.73
CA THR A 142 -14.51 2.73 8.02
C THR A 142 -14.92 4.06 8.62
N ARG A 143 -16.09 4.56 8.21
CA ARG A 143 -16.66 5.83 8.65
C ARG A 143 -18.17 5.78 8.70
N SER A 144 -18.74 6.31 9.79
CA SER A 144 -20.19 6.49 9.92
C SER A 144 -20.65 7.79 9.25
N ILE A 145 -21.76 7.74 8.54
CA ILE A 145 -22.42 8.85 7.86
C ILE A 145 -23.84 8.96 8.44
N PHE A 146 -24.20 10.14 8.91
CA PHE A 146 -25.53 10.41 9.43
C PHE A 146 -26.30 11.28 8.44
N VAL A 147 -27.46 10.80 8.00
CA VAL A 147 -28.36 11.53 7.11
C VAL A 147 -29.69 11.79 7.81
N LYS A 148 -30.38 12.85 7.40
CA LYS A 148 -31.71 13.16 7.92
C LYS A 148 -32.67 12.03 7.52
N ALA A 149 -33.43 11.52 8.48
CA ALA A 149 -34.49 10.53 8.23
C ALA A 149 -35.67 11.13 7.47
#